data_AF-M7MMC8-F1
#
_entry.id   AF-M7MMC8-F1
#
_cell.length_a   1.000
_cell.length_b   1.000
_cell.length_c   1.000
_cell.angle_alpha   90.00
_cell.angle_beta   90.00
_cell.angle_gamma   90.00
#
_symmetry.space_group_name_H-M   'P 1'
#
loop_
_entity.id
_entity.type
_entity.pdbx_description
1 polymer ?
#
loop_
_entity_poly.entity_id
_entity_poly.type
_entity_poly.pdbx_seq_one_letter_code
_entity_poly.pdbx_strand_id
1 'polypeptide(L)'
;MLSFFKDYKYFAIVFAVLSIIIISIIYNIFDVYKPLPIYQPAMVNTEMVDSTIQYKKKYHKIADFSLTNQNGETITQNTYKDKIYVADFFFTTCQTICPIMTDHMVQIQKEIINDPDVMLLSHTVTPEIDSVAQLKKYALKKGVNDAKWNLVTGDKKQIYQLARKSYLAVKTDGNGDAYDMIHTENFMLIDKKRQIRGYYDGTNPEDIKRLIADIETLKEEYK
;
A
#
# COMPACT_ATOMS: atom_id res chain seq x y z
N MET A 1 -58.16 -2.90 30.86
CA MET A 1 -56.82 -3.38 30.43
C MET A 1 -55.78 -2.25 30.29
N LEU A 2 -56.13 -1.02 29.91
CA LEU A 2 -55.18 0.10 29.80
C LEU A 2 -54.79 0.79 31.13
N SER A 3 -55.53 0.61 32.23
CA SER A 3 -55.22 1.31 33.49
C SER A 3 -54.07 0.67 34.27
N PHE A 4 -53.76 -0.60 34.03
CA PHE A 4 -52.64 -1.30 34.65
C PHE A 4 -51.29 -0.66 34.28
N PHE A 5 -51.17 -0.07 33.08
CA PHE A 5 -49.93 0.55 32.62
C PHE A 5 -49.71 1.99 33.13
N LYS A 6 -50.70 2.61 33.80
CA LYS A 6 -50.53 3.98 34.34
C LYS A 6 -49.47 4.02 35.44
N ASP A 7 -49.44 3.00 36.31
CA ASP A 7 -48.55 2.97 37.46
C ASP A 7 -47.09 2.65 37.07
N TYR A 8 -46.89 2.01 35.91
CA TYR A 8 -45.58 1.68 35.36
C TYR A 8 -45.06 2.70 34.34
N LYS A 9 -45.76 3.83 34.12
CA LYS A 9 -45.35 4.83 33.13
C LYS A 9 -43.93 5.35 33.38
N TYR A 10 -43.57 5.60 34.63
CA TYR A 10 -42.23 6.04 35.00
C TYR A 10 -41.18 4.95 34.76
N PHE A 11 -41.50 3.70 35.11
CA PHE A 11 -40.63 2.55 34.85
C PHE A 11 -40.37 2.37 33.35
N ALA A 12 -41.40 2.48 32.51
CA ALA A 12 -41.27 2.39 31.05
C ALA A 12 -40.41 3.51 30.46
N ILE A 13 -40.54 4.75 30.96
CA ILE A 13 -39.72 5.88 30.51
C ILE A 13 -38.24 5.66 30.90
N VAL A 14 -37.97 5.27 32.14
CA VAL A 14 -36.60 4.99 32.61
C VAL A 14 -35.97 3.85 31.81
N PHE A 15 -36.72 2.78 31.56
CA PHE A 15 -36.25 1.64 30.78
C PHE A 15 -35.96 2.01 29.32
N ALA A 16 -36.80 2.86 28.70
CA ALA A 16 -36.57 3.35 27.34
C ALA A 16 -35.31 4.23 27.27
N VAL A 17 -35.12 5.14 28.22
CA VAL A 17 -33.91 5.99 28.30
C VAL A 17 -32.66 5.13 28.51
N LEU A 18 -32.71 4.17 29.44
CA LEU A 18 -31.61 3.23 29.66
C LEU A 18 -31.30 2.41 28.40
N SER A 19 -32.32 1.95 27.68
CA SER A 19 -32.16 1.19 26.43
C SER A 19 -31.49 2.03 25.35
N ILE A 20 -31.88 3.31 25.20
CA ILE A 20 -31.25 4.23 24.24
C ILE A 20 -29.78 4.46 24.60
N ILE A 21 -29.47 4.65 25.89
CA ILE A 21 -28.09 4.81 26.36
C ILE A 21 -27.27 3.54 26.07
N ILE A 22 -27.80 2.36 26.38
CA ILE A 22 -27.15 1.07 26.11
C ILE A 22 -26.92 0.89 24.61
N ILE A 23 -27.92 1.17 23.78
CA ILE A 23 -27.80 1.09 22.31
C ILE A 23 -26.74 2.07 21.80
N SER A 24 -26.71 3.30 22.31
CA SER A 24 -25.71 4.31 21.92
C SER A 24 -24.28 3.92 22.34
N ILE A 25 -24.12 3.35 23.54
CA ILE A 25 -22.83 2.80 24.01
C ILE A 25 -22.43 1.62 23.14
N ILE A 26 -23.37 0.73 22.82
CA ILE A 26 -23.14 -0.41 21.94
C ILE A 26 -22.68 0.04 20.54
N TYR A 27 -23.32 1.04 19.94
CA TYR A 27 -22.90 1.59 18.65
C TYR A 27 -21.51 2.25 18.72
N ASN A 28 -21.21 2.99 19.79
CA ASN A 28 -19.86 3.54 20.00
C ASN A 28 -18.80 2.46 20.20
N ILE A 29 -19.14 1.38 20.91
CA ILE A 29 -18.22 0.24 21.11
C ILE A 29 -18.04 -0.53 19.80
N PHE A 30 -19.06 -0.67 18.96
CA PHE A 30 -18.96 -1.43 17.70
C PHE A 30 -18.28 -0.71 16.54
N ASP A 31 -18.02 0.60 16.64
CA ASP A 31 -17.01 1.30 15.82
C ASP A 31 -15.57 0.89 16.25
N VAL A 32 -15.37 -0.38 16.60
CA VAL A 32 -14.06 -0.95 16.88
C VAL A 32 -13.25 -0.84 15.60
N TYR A 33 -12.25 0.04 15.64
CA TYR A 33 -11.11 0.09 14.75
C TYR A 33 -10.79 -1.30 14.14
N LYS A 34 -10.94 -1.45 12.83
CA LYS A 34 -10.63 -2.70 12.12
C LYS A 34 -9.21 -2.60 11.55
N PRO A 35 -8.23 -3.34 12.11
CA PRO A 35 -6.88 -3.32 11.59
C PRO A 35 -6.83 -3.89 10.18
N LEU A 36 -5.98 -3.35 9.32
CA LEU A 36 -5.83 -3.85 7.96
C LEU A 36 -5.26 -5.28 7.98
N PRO A 37 -5.61 -6.14 7.01
CA PRO A 37 -5.00 -7.45 6.90
C PRO A 37 -3.47 -7.33 6.71
N ILE A 38 -2.74 -8.36 7.15
CA ILE A 38 -1.33 -8.54 6.80
C ILE A 38 -1.28 -9.59 5.70
N TYR A 39 -0.95 -9.17 4.48
CA TYR A 39 -0.85 -10.08 3.35
C TYR A 39 0.39 -10.97 3.49
N GLN A 40 0.13 -12.28 3.53
CA GLN A 40 1.16 -13.30 3.56
C GLN A 40 1.13 -14.06 2.24
N PRO A 41 2.26 -14.65 1.79
CA PRO A 41 2.32 -15.44 0.58
C PRO A 41 1.19 -16.47 0.48
N ALA A 42 0.84 -17.14 1.58
CA ALA A 42 -0.25 -18.13 1.60
C ALA A 42 -1.68 -17.55 1.43
N MET A 43 -1.86 -16.22 1.52
CA MET A 43 -3.15 -15.52 1.40
C MET A 43 -3.30 -14.77 0.08
N VAL A 44 -2.22 -14.68 -0.70
CA VAL A 44 -2.24 -14.16 -2.06
C VAL A 44 -2.52 -15.36 -2.98
N ASN A 45 -3.30 -15.19 -4.06
CA ASN A 45 -3.66 -16.27 -4.99
C ASN A 45 -2.42 -17.13 -5.31
N THR A 46 -2.55 -18.46 -5.37
CA THR A 46 -1.42 -19.41 -5.55
C THR A 46 -0.59 -19.14 -6.81
N GLU A 47 -1.15 -18.38 -7.75
CA GLU A 47 -0.50 -17.90 -8.96
C GLU A 47 0.45 -16.71 -8.74
N MET A 48 0.37 -15.96 -7.64
CA MET A 48 1.23 -14.77 -7.39
C MET A 48 2.47 -15.06 -6.55
N VAL A 49 2.78 -16.34 -6.36
CA VAL A 49 3.74 -16.79 -5.35
C VAL A 49 4.63 -17.88 -5.92
N ASP A 50 5.92 -17.57 -6.05
CA ASP A 50 6.98 -18.53 -6.35
C ASP A 50 6.87 -19.74 -5.39
N SER A 51 6.90 -20.94 -5.97
CA SER A 51 6.74 -22.23 -5.27
C SER A 51 7.69 -22.42 -4.08
N THR A 52 8.85 -21.76 -4.05
CA THR A 52 9.83 -21.84 -2.96
C THR A 52 9.46 -21.06 -1.70
N ILE A 53 8.49 -20.13 -1.78
CA ILE A 53 8.09 -19.25 -0.66
C ILE A 53 6.74 -19.66 -0.05
N GLN A 54 6.03 -20.59 -0.69
CA GLN A 54 4.71 -21.06 -0.25
C GLN A 54 4.68 -21.62 1.20
N TYR A 55 5.84 -22.03 1.74
CA TYR A 55 5.96 -22.56 3.10
C TYR A 55 6.21 -21.51 4.19
N LYS A 56 6.48 -20.23 3.85
CA LYS A 56 6.61 -19.13 4.84
C LYS A 56 5.22 -18.58 5.22
N LYS A 57 4.51 -19.34 6.06
CA LYS A 57 3.15 -19.06 6.57
C LYS A 57 3.06 -17.97 7.65
N LYS A 58 4.12 -17.21 7.96
CA LYS A 58 4.06 -16.18 9.00
C LYS A 58 5.16 -15.14 8.81
N TYR A 59 4.78 -13.86 8.97
CA TYR A 59 5.70 -12.70 9.02
C TYR A 59 6.46 -12.38 7.73
N HIS A 60 5.80 -12.51 6.57
CA HIS A 60 6.35 -12.00 5.32
C HIS A 60 6.67 -10.52 5.42
N LYS A 61 7.86 -10.14 4.94
CA LYS A 61 8.37 -8.77 4.98
C LYS A 61 9.10 -8.48 3.68
N ILE A 62 9.10 -7.22 3.29
CA ILE A 62 9.92 -6.75 2.17
C ILE A 62 11.39 -7.00 2.51
N ALA A 63 12.09 -7.73 1.63
CA ALA A 63 13.51 -8.02 1.78
C ALA A 63 14.35 -6.75 1.78
N ASP A 64 15.58 -6.87 2.29
CA ASP A 64 16.55 -5.78 2.22
C ASP A 64 16.93 -5.51 0.76
N PHE A 65 17.13 -4.24 0.43
CA PHE A 65 17.46 -3.80 -0.92
C PHE A 65 18.42 -2.62 -0.90
N SER A 66 19.11 -2.42 -2.02
CA SER A 66 20.01 -1.28 -2.21
C SER A 66 19.96 -0.85 -3.66
N LEU A 67 19.19 0.20 -3.93
CA LEU A 67 18.92 0.72 -5.26
C LEU A 67 19.36 2.19 -5.33
N THR A 68 19.32 2.78 -6.52
CA THR A 68 19.71 4.18 -6.74
C THR A 68 18.52 4.99 -7.21
N ASN A 69 18.25 6.14 -6.59
CA ASN A 69 17.14 7.00 -6.99
C ASN A 69 17.45 7.91 -8.19
N GLN A 70 16.46 8.70 -8.60
CA GLN A 70 16.57 9.71 -9.66
C GLN A 70 17.60 10.82 -9.39
N ASN A 71 18.08 10.96 -8.15
CA ASN A 71 19.10 11.93 -7.75
C ASN A 71 20.51 11.31 -7.65
N GLY A 72 20.65 10.00 -7.91
CA GLY A 72 21.91 9.28 -7.78
C GLY A 72 22.22 8.84 -6.34
N GLU A 73 21.26 8.96 -5.43
CA GLU A 73 21.41 8.58 -4.02
C GLU A 73 21.06 7.11 -3.82
N THR A 74 21.76 6.45 -2.91
CA THR A 74 21.45 5.06 -2.53
C THR A 74 20.23 5.02 -1.62
N ILE A 75 19.19 4.30 -2.06
CA ILE A 75 17.97 4.04 -1.32
C ILE A 75 17.95 2.60 -0.87
N THR A 76 17.66 2.40 0.42
CA THR A 76 17.58 1.07 1.03
C THR A 76 16.29 0.93 1.83
N GLN A 77 16.02 -0.25 2.35
CA GLN A 77 14.93 -0.46 3.30
C GLN A 77 15.03 0.45 4.53
N ASN A 78 16.23 0.89 4.91
CA ASN A 78 16.43 1.78 6.06
C ASN A 78 15.97 3.22 5.77
N THR A 79 15.94 3.65 4.50
CA THR A 79 15.37 4.94 4.10
C THR A 79 13.88 5.01 4.45
N TYR A 80 13.19 3.86 4.44
CA TYR A 80 11.77 3.73 4.76
C TYR A 80 11.53 3.21 6.19
N LYS A 81 12.55 3.23 7.05
CA LYS A 81 12.40 2.81 8.45
C LYS A 81 11.37 3.71 9.15
N ASP A 82 10.45 3.08 9.87
CA ASP A 82 9.37 3.75 10.61
C ASP A 82 8.42 4.59 9.72
N LYS A 83 8.43 4.34 8.40
CA LYS A 83 7.52 4.94 7.42
C LYS A 83 6.50 3.94 6.92
N ILE A 84 5.29 4.43 6.66
CA ILE A 84 4.33 3.78 5.78
C ILE A 84 4.71 4.20 4.36
N TYR A 85 4.64 3.30 3.39
CA TYR A 85 4.89 3.70 2.01
C TYR A 85 4.06 2.93 0.99
N VAL A 86 3.79 3.60 -0.13
CA VAL A 86 3.17 2.98 -1.30
C VAL A 86 4.27 2.65 -2.29
N ALA A 87 4.28 1.40 -2.74
CA ALA A 87 5.22 0.92 -3.74
C ALA A 87 4.52 0.51 -5.04
N ASP A 88 5.20 0.72 -6.17
CA ASP A 88 4.79 0.24 -7.48
C ASP A 88 6.00 -0.16 -8.34
N PHE A 89 5.70 -0.76 -9.50
CA PHE A 89 6.65 -1.15 -10.53
C PHE A 89 6.25 -0.49 -11.83
N PHE A 90 7.18 0.21 -12.47
CA PHE A 90 6.91 1.01 -13.66
C PHE A 90 8.09 0.96 -14.63
N PHE A 91 7.99 1.63 -15.77
CA PHE A 91 9.14 1.92 -16.63
C PHE A 91 8.82 3.13 -17.50
N THR A 92 9.83 3.94 -17.82
CA THR A 92 9.58 5.28 -18.40
C THR A 92 9.06 5.25 -19.85
N THR A 93 9.24 4.14 -20.55
CA THR A 93 8.83 3.97 -21.96
C THR A 93 7.44 3.36 -22.13
N CYS A 94 6.76 3.01 -21.03
CA CYS A 94 5.40 2.47 -21.09
C CYS A 94 4.40 3.53 -21.60
N GLN A 95 3.55 3.14 -22.55
CA GLN A 95 2.58 4.03 -23.20
C GLN A 95 1.13 3.77 -22.79
N THR A 96 0.87 2.75 -21.96
CA THR A 96 -0.48 2.28 -21.63
C THR A 96 -0.83 2.59 -20.18
N ILE A 97 -0.52 1.67 -19.25
CA ILE A 97 -0.99 1.75 -17.86
C ILE A 97 -0.14 2.68 -16.98
N CYS A 98 1.18 2.73 -17.19
CA CYS A 98 2.06 3.49 -16.30
C CYS A 98 1.80 5.01 -16.30
N PRO A 99 1.42 5.67 -17.42
CA PRO A 99 0.99 7.07 -17.37
C PRO A 99 -0.16 7.30 -16.40
N ILE A 100 -1.17 6.43 -16.40
CA ILE A 100 -2.34 6.51 -15.50
C ILE A 100 -1.90 6.28 -14.06
N MET A 101 -1.14 5.22 -13.79
CA MET A 101 -0.60 4.92 -12.46
C MET A 101 0.24 6.08 -11.92
N THR A 102 1.11 6.65 -12.74
CA THR A 102 1.97 7.76 -12.32
C THR A 102 1.15 9.00 -11.97
N ASP A 103 0.09 9.28 -12.73
CA ASP A 103 -0.80 10.41 -12.43
C ASP A 103 -1.56 10.19 -11.12
N HIS A 104 -1.96 8.95 -10.80
CA HIS A 104 -2.51 8.60 -9.49
C HIS A 104 -1.47 8.65 -8.36
N MET A 105 -0.21 8.28 -8.59
CA MET A 105 0.86 8.47 -7.62
C MET A 105 1.12 9.96 -7.34
N VAL A 106 1.01 10.82 -8.36
CA VAL A 106 1.05 12.28 -8.18
C VAL A 106 -0.14 12.76 -7.34
N GLN A 107 -1.33 12.17 -7.52
CA GLN A 107 -2.49 12.47 -6.66
C GLN A 107 -2.21 12.06 -5.21
N ILE A 108 -1.74 10.84 -4.97
CA ILE A 108 -1.40 10.36 -3.61
C ILE A 108 -0.33 11.27 -2.99
N GLN A 109 0.70 11.65 -3.75
CA GLN A 109 1.76 12.57 -3.30
C GLN A 109 1.18 13.89 -2.77
N LYS A 110 0.15 14.44 -3.43
CA LYS A 110 -0.48 15.69 -3.00
C LYS A 110 -1.19 15.54 -1.65
N GLU A 111 -1.87 14.42 -1.43
CA GLU A 111 -2.55 14.14 -0.17
C GLU A 111 -1.57 13.97 1.00
N ILE A 112 -0.44 13.29 0.76
CA ILE A 112 0.55 12.98 1.80
C ILE A 112 1.67 14.04 1.93
N ILE A 113 1.58 15.16 1.20
CA ILE A 113 2.70 16.11 1.06
C ILE A 113 3.18 16.65 2.41
N ASN A 114 2.25 16.86 3.35
CA ASN A 114 2.51 17.36 4.69
C ASN A 114 2.61 16.24 5.73
N ASP A 115 2.46 14.97 5.34
CA ASP A 115 2.49 13.84 6.26
C ASP A 115 3.92 13.31 6.39
N PRO A 116 4.60 13.52 7.52
CA PRO A 116 5.98 13.08 7.67
C PRO A 116 6.13 11.56 7.69
N ASP A 117 5.08 10.79 7.95
CA ASP A 117 5.14 9.35 8.18
C ASP A 117 4.91 8.51 6.92
N VAL A 118 4.52 9.14 5.82
CA VAL A 118 4.18 8.46 4.56
C VAL A 118 5.13 8.85 3.43
N MET A 119 5.56 7.86 2.64
CA MET A 119 6.44 8.03 1.48
C MET A 119 5.97 7.20 0.28
N LEU A 120 6.59 7.43 -0.88
CA LEU A 120 6.33 6.73 -2.13
C LEU A 120 7.62 6.11 -2.68
N LEU A 121 7.50 4.97 -3.36
CA LEU A 121 8.63 4.24 -3.94
C LEU A 121 8.25 3.54 -5.25
N SER A 122 8.83 3.97 -6.37
CA SER A 122 8.59 3.35 -7.67
C SER A 122 9.83 2.67 -8.20
N HIS A 123 9.72 1.38 -8.56
CA HIS A 123 10.83 0.59 -9.07
C HIS A 123 10.75 0.46 -10.59
N THR A 124 11.80 0.85 -11.32
CA THR A 124 11.82 0.56 -12.76
C THR A 124 12.03 -0.93 -13.05
N VAL A 125 11.25 -1.51 -13.96
CA VAL A 125 11.45 -2.88 -14.46
C VAL A 125 12.40 -2.94 -15.66
N THR A 126 12.81 -1.79 -16.20
CA THR A 126 13.79 -1.69 -17.31
C THR A 126 15.00 -0.84 -16.93
N PRO A 127 15.80 -1.25 -15.93
CA PRO A 127 16.92 -0.45 -15.42
C PRO A 127 18.00 -0.14 -16.47
N GLU A 128 18.14 -0.95 -17.51
CA GLU A 128 19.06 -0.73 -18.64
C GLU A 128 18.71 0.52 -19.47
N ILE A 129 17.43 0.90 -19.50
CA ILE A 129 16.92 2.09 -20.21
C ILE A 129 16.75 3.23 -19.20
N ASP A 130 16.20 2.91 -18.04
CA ASP A 130 15.85 3.84 -16.98
C ASP A 130 17.06 4.13 -16.08
N SER A 131 18.07 4.75 -16.69
CA SER A 131 19.23 5.33 -16.00
C SER A 131 18.80 6.44 -15.02
N VAL A 132 19.67 6.81 -14.08
CA VAL A 132 19.44 7.92 -13.14
C VAL A 132 19.01 9.21 -13.86
N ALA A 133 19.67 9.55 -14.96
CA ALA A 133 19.33 10.74 -15.74
C ALA A 133 17.94 10.63 -16.41
N GLN A 134 17.60 9.45 -16.92
CA GLN A 134 16.29 9.19 -17.52
C GLN A 134 15.19 9.26 -16.46
N LEU A 135 15.42 8.68 -15.27
CA LEU A 135 14.52 8.80 -14.13
C LEU A 135 14.37 10.25 -13.65
N LYS A 136 15.44 11.04 -13.60
CA LYS A 136 15.36 12.46 -13.25
C LYS A 136 14.52 13.25 -14.24
N LYS A 137 14.71 13.01 -15.53
CA LYS A 137 13.91 13.63 -16.59
C LYS A 137 12.43 13.26 -16.44
N TYR A 138 12.14 11.99 -16.16
CA TYR A 138 10.78 11.51 -15.92
C TYR A 138 10.16 12.16 -14.68
N ALA A 139 10.89 12.19 -13.56
CA ALA A 139 10.49 12.82 -12.31
C ALA A 139 10.09 14.30 -12.49
N LEU A 140 10.94 15.08 -13.18
CA LEU A 140 10.68 16.49 -13.47
C LEU A 140 9.44 16.68 -14.35
N LYS A 141 9.28 15.84 -15.39
CA LYS A 141 8.11 15.88 -16.28
C LYS A 141 6.80 15.62 -15.52
N LYS A 142 6.83 14.72 -14.53
CA LYS A 142 5.65 14.27 -13.79
C LYS A 142 5.38 15.05 -12.50
N GLY A 143 6.30 15.92 -12.07
CA GLY A 143 6.15 16.68 -10.82
C GLY A 143 6.38 15.84 -9.57
N VAL A 144 7.30 14.87 -9.65
CA VAL A 144 7.74 14.07 -8.51
C VAL A 144 8.47 14.96 -7.51
N ASN A 145 8.02 14.92 -6.25
CA ASN A 145 8.70 15.55 -5.13
C ASN A 145 9.66 14.53 -4.52
N ASP A 146 10.96 14.75 -4.71
CA ASP A 146 12.02 13.84 -4.26
C ASP A 146 12.17 13.75 -2.74
N ALA A 147 11.59 14.67 -1.96
CA ALA A 147 11.49 14.53 -0.51
C ALA A 147 10.44 13.50 -0.06
N LYS A 148 9.51 13.11 -0.94
CA LYS A 148 8.44 12.14 -0.66
C LYS A 148 8.53 10.87 -1.49
N TRP A 149 9.04 10.97 -2.72
CA TRP A 149 8.91 9.94 -3.72
C TRP A 149 10.24 9.64 -4.40
N ASN A 150 10.74 8.42 -4.19
CA ASN A 150 11.89 7.90 -4.90
C ASN A 150 11.45 7.08 -6.11
N LEU A 151 12.02 7.40 -7.27
CA LEU A 151 12.04 6.54 -8.45
C LEU A 151 13.39 5.83 -8.47
N VAL A 152 13.41 4.50 -8.35
CA VAL A 152 14.65 3.74 -8.17
C VAL A 152 14.96 2.83 -9.35
N THR A 153 16.25 2.71 -9.64
CA THR A 153 16.87 1.81 -10.63
C THR A 153 18.03 1.03 -9.98
N GLY A 154 18.56 0.02 -10.66
CA GLY A 154 19.63 -0.81 -10.13
C GLY A 154 19.71 -2.18 -10.81
N ASP A 155 20.18 -3.19 -10.07
CA ASP A 155 20.32 -4.55 -10.58
C ASP A 155 18.95 -5.16 -10.93
N LYS A 156 18.77 -5.55 -12.21
CA LYS A 156 17.52 -6.11 -12.72
C LYS A 156 17.07 -7.34 -11.92
N LYS A 157 18.01 -8.23 -11.55
CA LYS A 157 17.68 -9.46 -10.82
C LYS A 157 17.15 -9.14 -9.42
N GLN A 158 17.77 -8.19 -8.72
CA GLN A 158 17.28 -7.73 -7.41
C GLN A 158 15.87 -7.14 -7.52
N ILE A 159 15.62 -6.24 -8.48
CA ILE A 159 14.29 -5.63 -8.67
C ILE A 159 13.24 -6.71 -8.96
N TYR A 160 13.55 -7.68 -9.80
CA TYR A 160 12.61 -8.75 -10.14
C TYR A 160 12.37 -9.71 -8.98
N GLN A 161 13.41 -10.02 -8.20
CA GLN A 161 13.26 -10.76 -6.96
C GLN A 161 12.40 -10.00 -5.95
N LEU A 162 12.59 -8.69 -5.80
CA LEU A 162 11.73 -7.86 -4.96
C LEU A 162 10.29 -7.94 -5.43
N ALA A 163 10.02 -7.72 -6.71
CA ALA A 163 8.68 -7.75 -7.27
C ALA A 163 7.95 -9.08 -7.01
N ARG A 164 8.59 -10.21 -7.32
CA ARG A 164 7.97 -11.54 -7.23
C ARG A 164 7.95 -12.12 -5.84
N LYS A 165 9.03 -11.94 -5.07
CA LYS A 165 9.25 -12.65 -3.80
C LYS A 165 8.97 -11.79 -2.58
N SER A 166 9.14 -10.47 -2.68
CA SER A 166 8.92 -9.54 -1.56
C SER A 166 7.61 -8.79 -1.68
N TYR A 167 7.35 -8.14 -2.81
CA TYR A 167 6.12 -7.37 -3.02
C TYR A 167 4.95 -8.22 -3.52
N LEU A 168 5.22 -9.45 -3.97
CA LEU A 168 4.22 -10.37 -4.56
C LEU A 168 3.36 -9.66 -5.64
N ALA A 169 4.00 -8.77 -6.41
CA ALA A 169 3.33 -7.82 -7.29
C ALA A 169 2.89 -8.44 -8.63
N VAL A 170 3.32 -9.66 -8.94
CA VAL A 170 3.21 -10.27 -10.27
C VAL A 170 2.82 -11.74 -10.17
N LYS A 171 1.94 -12.19 -11.07
CA LYS A 171 1.44 -13.58 -11.15
C LYS A 171 2.29 -14.53 -12.00
N THR A 172 3.30 -14.02 -12.69
CA THR A 172 4.09 -14.81 -13.63
C THR A 172 5.42 -15.19 -13.01
N ASP A 173 5.70 -16.49 -13.02
CA ASP A 173 7.02 -17.02 -12.71
C ASP A 173 8.04 -16.55 -13.75
N GLY A 174 9.27 -16.29 -13.31
CA GLY A 174 10.38 -15.89 -14.18
C GLY A 174 11.66 -15.67 -13.39
N ASN A 175 12.78 -15.59 -14.10
CA ASN A 175 14.14 -15.56 -13.54
C ASN A 175 14.82 -14.17 -13.64
N GLY A 176 14.18 -13.18 -14.28
CA GLY A 176 14.74 -11.85 -14.54
C GLY A 176 15.72 -11.79 -15.72
N ASP A 177 15.69 -12.75 -16.64
CA ASP A 177 16.53 -12.74 -17.85
C ASP A 177 16.12 -11.66 -18.87
N ALA A 178 16.76 -11.64 -20.04
CA ALA A 178 16.59 -10.58 -21.03
C ALA A 178 15.16 -10.50 -21.61
N TYR A 179 14.41 -11.59 -21.62
CA TYR A 179 13.06 -11.66 -22.18
C TYR A 179 11.97 -11.55 -21.12
N ASP A 180 12.35 -11.68 -19.85
CA ASP A 180 11.46 -11.57 -18.71
C ASP A 180 11.10 -10.11 -18.42
N MET A 181 9.80 -9.81 -18.39
CA MET A 181 9.25 -8.50 -18.13
C MET A 181 8.11 -8.55 -17.11
N ILE A 182 8.21 -7.69 -16.11
CA ILE A 182 7.15 -7.49 -15.13
C ILE A 182 6.15 -6.49 -15.69
N HIS A 183 4.89 -6.90 -15.76
CA HIS A 183 3.76 -6.04 -16.06
C HIS A 183 2.74 -6.18 -14.94
N THR A 184 2.48 -5.09 -14.23
CA THR A 184 1.52 -5.08 -13.12
C THR A 184 0.95 -3.67 -12.97
N GLU A 185 -0.35 -3.61 -12.72
CA GLU A 185 -1.09 -2.41 -12.36
C GLU A 185 -1.15 -2.19 -10.85
N ASN A 186 -0.55 -3.07 -10.05
CA ASN A 186 -0.73 -3.04 -8.60
C ASN A 186 0.11 -1.97 -7.89
N PHE A 187 -0.55 -1.21 -7.01
CA PHE A 187 0.06 -0.52 -5.90
C PHE A 187 0.01 -1.38 -4.65
N MET A 188 1.10 -1.38 -3.89
CA MET A 188 1.21 -2.08 -2.61
C MET A 188 1.32 -1.06 -1.48
N LEU A 189 0.51 -1.21 -0.44
CA LEU A 189 0.65 -0.45 0.81
C LEU A 189 1.52 -1.22 1.79
N ILE A 190 2.62 -0.62 2.25
CA ILE A 190 3.59 -1.24 3.16
C ILE A 190 3.61 -0.45 4.48
N ASP A 191 3.59 -1.18 5.60
CA ASP A 191 3.64 -0.59 6.93
C ASP A 191 5.06 -0.39 7.49
N LYS A 192 5.15 0.24 8.67
CA LYS A 192 6.41 0.51 9.40
C LYS A 192 7.22 -0.76 9.71
N LYS A 193 6.60 -1.94 9.69
CA LYS A 193 7.22 -3.25 9.93
C LYS A 193 7.64 -3.96 8.64
N ARG A 194 7.54 -3.29 7.49
CA ARG A 194 7.80 -3.79 6.13
C ARG A 194 6.83 -4.88 5.69
N GLN A 195 5.58 -4.82 6.14
CA GLN A 195 4.55 -5.81 5.81
C GLN A 195 3.55 -5.21 4.83
N ILE A 196 3.06 -6.02 3.90
CA ILE A 196 2.06 -5.59 2.92
C ILE A 196 0.69 -5.58 3.60
N ARG A 197 0.00 -4.45 3.51
CA ARG A 197 -1.31 -4.18 4.12
C ARG A 197 -2.44 -4.05 3.12
N GLY A 198 -2.12 -3.96 1.83
CA GLY A 198 -3.10 -3.86 0.76
C GLY A 198 -2.49 -3.96 -0.63
N TYR A 199 -3.32 -4.41 -1.58
CA TYR A 199 -3.10 -4.29 -3.02
C TYR A 199 -4.26 -3.49 -3.62
N TYR A 200 -3.91 -2.62 -4.55
CA TYR A 200 -4.83 -1.69 -5.20
C TYR A 200 -4.50 -1.63 -6.68
N ASP A 201 -5.50 -1.64 -7.53
CA ASP A 201 -5.33 -1.36 -8.95
C ASP A 201 -5.00 0.13 -9.13
N GLY A 202 -3.74 0.41 -9.45
CA GLY A 202 -3.20 1.76 -9.67
C GLY A 202 -3.79 2.46 -10.89
N THR A 203 -4.59 1.77 -11.72
CA THR A 203 -5.33 2.36 -12.83
C THR A 203 -6.79 2.71 -12.47
N ASN A 204 -7.29 2.21 -11.33
CA ASN A 204 -8.68 2.38 -10.91
C ASN A 204 -8.83 3.49 -9.83
N PRO A 205 -9.52 4.61 -10.11
CA PRO A 205 -9.68 5.71 -9.16
C PRO A 205 -10.36 5.34 -7.83
N GLU A 206 -11.26 4.36 -7.81
CA GLU A 206 -11.91 3.94 -6.57
C GLU A 206 -10.94 3.21 -5.64
N ASP A 207 -9.99 2.47 -6.23
CA ASP A 207 -8.92 1.81 -5.48
C ASP A 207 -7.90 2.82 -4.95
N ILE A 208 -7.67 3.95 -5.64
CA ILE A 208 -6.85 5.05 -5.11
C ILE A 208 -7.50 5.70 -3.89
N LYS A 209 -8.82 5.93 -3.92
CA LYS A 209 -9.56 6.42 -2.75
C LYS A 209 -9.46 5.45 -1.57
N ARG A 210 -9.62 4.15 -1.86
CA ARG A 210 -9.48 3.07 -0.85
C ARG A 210 -8.08 3.05 -0.25
N LEU A 211 -7.05 3.16 -1.08
CA LEU A 211 -5.65 3.25 -0.64
C LEU A 211 -5.41 4.43 0.30
N ILE A 212 -5.91 5.62 -0.03
CA ILE A 212 -5.76 6.81 0.82
C ILE A 212 -6.46 6.61 2.18
N ALA A 213 -7.67 6.05 2.19
CA ALA A 213 -8.38 5.73 3.43
C ALA A 213 -7.64 4.67 4.27
N ASP A 214 -7.06 3.66 3.61
CA ASP A 214 -6.28 2.61 4.27
C ASP A 214 -4.95 3.16 4.82
N ILE A 215 -4.33 4.16 4.18
CA ILE A 215 -3.16 4.86 4.74
C ILE A 215 -3.51 5.53 6.08
N GLU A 216 -4.64 6.24 6.15
CA GLU A 216 -5.10 6.87 7.41
C GLU A 216 -5.42 5.83 8.48
N THR A 217 -6.13 4.77 8.10
CA THR A 217 -6.41 3.64 8.99
C THR A 217 -5.11 3.04 9.53
N LEU A 218 -4.13 2.82 8.67
CA LEU A 218 -2.85 2.24 9.03
C LEU A 218 -2.04 3.15 9.97
N LYS A 219 -2.12 4.47 9.78
CA LYS A 219 -1.47 5.45 10.69
C LYS A 219 -2.03 5.34 12.10
N GLU A 220 -3.32 5.11 12.26
CA GLU A 220 -3.95 4.93 13.57
C GLU A 220 -3.45 3.68 14.32
N GLU A 221 -3.00 2.62 13.64
CA GLU A 221 -2.38 1.45 14.30
C GLU A 221 -1.07 1.76 15.02
N TYR A 222 -0.42 2.86 14.61
CA TYR A 222 0.89 3.26 15.10
C TYR A 222 0.85 4.54 15.96
N LYS A 223 -0.35 5.02 16.31
CA LYS A 223 -0.57 6.07 17.32
C LYS A 223 -0.68 5.44 18.71
#